data_AF-A0A7K4DEX2-F1
#
_entry.id   AF-A0A7K4DEX2-F1
#
_cell.length_a   1.000
_cell.length_b   1.000
_cell.length_c   1.000
_cell.angle_alpha   90.00
_cell.angle_beta   90.00
_cell.angle_gamma   90.00
#
_symmetry.space_group_name_H-M   'P 1'
#
loop_
_entity.id
_entity.type
_entity.pdbx_description
1 polymer ?
#
loop_
_entity_poly.entity_id
_entity_poly.type
_entity_poly.pdbx_seq_one_letter_code
_entity_poly.pdbx_strand_id
1 'polypeptide(L)' 'MESYTRYERARIIGARALQISMGAPILIKTTLIEPLEIALEEYDQGVIPITVKRK' A
#
# COMPACT_ATOMS: atom_id res chain seq x y z
N MET A 1 5.71 -9.08 -10.81
CA MET A 1 4.97 -8.91 -9.54
C MET A 1 4.87 -10.27 -8.91
N GLU A 2 5.57 -10.52 -7.81
CA GLU A 2 5.39 -11.74 -7.03
C GLU A 2 3.90 -11.86 -6.69
N SER A 3 3.32 -13.04 -6.95
CA SER A 3 1.91 -13.30 -6.61
C SER A 3 1.76 -13.31 -5.09
N TYR A 4 1.37 -12.18 -4.52
CA TYR A 4 0.92 -12.10 -3.14
C TYR A 4 -0.40 -12.86 -3.00
N THR A 5 -0.54 -13.63 -1.93
CA THR A 5 -1.83 -14.22 -1.57
C THR A 5 -2.83 -13.11 -1.27
N ARG A 6 -4.13 -13.42 -1.37
CA ARG A 6 -5.21 -12.51 -0.97
C ARG A 6 -5.03 -11.93 0.45
N TYR A 7 -4.45 -12.70 1.37
CA TYR A 7 -4.16 -12.25 2.74
C TYR A 7 -2.96 -11.31 2.81
N GLU A 8 -1.88 -11.65 2.11
CA GLU A 8 -0.68 -10.80 2.01
C GLU A 8 -1.03 -9.46 1.36
N ARG A 9 -1.78 -9.48 0.26
CA ARG A 9 -2.27 -8.28 -0.42
C ARG A 9 -3.08 -7.38 0.52
N ALA A 10 -4.07 -7.95 1.21
CA ALA A 10 -4.87 -7.20 2.17
C ALA A 10 -4.01 -6.60 3.29
N ARG A 11 -3.01 -7.34 3.78
CA ARG A 11 -2.11 -6.88 4.84
C ARG A 11 -1.20 -5.75 4.39
N ILE A 12 -0.65 -5.82 3.18
CA ILE A 12 0.20 -4.78 2.59
C ILE A 12 -0.58 -3.46 2.45
N ILE A 13 -1.77 -3.53 1.83
CA ILE A 13 -2.61 -2.35 1.61
C ILE A 13 -3.03 -1.73 2.95
N GLY A 14 -3.49 -2.56 3.90
CA GLY A 14 -3.89 -2.07 5.22
C GLY A 14 -2.75 -1.44 6.02
N ALA A 15 -1.55 -2.03 5.99
CA ALA A 15 -0.37 -1.45 6.62
C ALA A 15 0.02 -0.11 5.98
N ARG A 16 -0.06 -0.02 4.64
CA ARG A 16 0.27 1.22 3.92
C ARG A 16 -0.76 2.32 4.18
N ALA A 17 -2.05 2.01 4.18
CA ALA A 17 -3.10 2.95 4.52
C ALA A 17 -2.90 3.53 5.93
N LEU A 18 -2.49 2.70 6.91
CA LEU A 18 -2.14 3.16 8.24
C LEU A 18 -0.95 4.14 8.22
N GLN A 19 0.12 3.83 7.50
CA GLN A 19 1.28 4.73 7.37
C GLN A 19 0.86 6.10 6.82
N ILE A 20 0.05 6.12 5.76
CA ILE A 20 -0.46 7.36 5.15
C ILE A 20 -1.31 8.15 6.15
N SER A 21 -2.18 7.46 6.90
CA SER A 21 -3.01 8.10 7.94
C SER A 21 -2.18 8.73 9.07
N MET A 22 -0.97 8.21 9.31
CA MET A 22 -0.01 8.75 10.28
C MET A 22 0.88 9.86 9.70
N GLY A 23 0.62 10.33 8.47
CA GLY A 23 1.36 11.40 7.82
C GLY A 23 2.64 10.95 7.10
N ALA A 24 2.78 9.66 6.80
CA ALA A 24 3.89 9.18 5.97
C ALA A 24 3.79 9.77 4.55
N PRO A 25 4.92 10.04 3.88
CA PRO A 25 4.92 10.59 2.54
C PRO A 25 4.35 9.59 1.52
N ILE A 26 3.52 10.12 0.63
CA ILE A 26 2.90 9.40 -0.50
C ILE A 26 3.89 9.43 -1.68
N LEU A 27 4.04 8.30 -2.37
CA LEU A 27 5.01 8.13 -3.47
C LEU A 27 4.40 8.39 -4.85
N ILE A 28 3.09 8.60 -4.92
CA ILE A 28 2.33 8.92 -6.13
C ILE A 28 1.77 10.34 -6.07
N LYS A 29 1.51 10.94 -7.24
CA LYS A 29 0.72 12.17 -7.34
C LYS A 29 -0.74 11.77 -7.49
N THR A 30 -1.52 11.95 -6.42
CA THR A 30 -2.95 11.65 -6.40
C THR A 30 -3.72 12.84 -5.83
N THR A 31 -4.97 13.01 -6.28
CA THR A 31 -5.92 13.99 -5.74
C THR A 31 -6.79 13.40 -4.62
N LEU A 32 -6.63 12.11 -4.34
CA LEU A 32 -7.37 11.38 -3.33
C LEU A 32 -6.93 11.80 -1.93
N ILE A 33 -7.89 11.82 -1.01
CA ILE A 33 -7.68 12.21 0.41
C ILE A 33 -7.69 10.96 1.30
N GLU A 34 -8.48 9.95 0.94
CA GLU A 34 -8.67 8.75 1.74
C GLU A 34 -7.41 7.86 1.73
N PRO A 35 -6.80 7.58 2.89
CA PRO A 35 -5.56 6.79 2.99
C PRO A 35 -5.65 5.41 2.34
N LEU A 36 -6.83 4.78 2.37
CA LEU A 36 -7.06 3.48 1.77
C LEU A 36 -6.99 3.52 0.24
N GLU A 37 -7.59 4.54 -0.37
CA GLU A 37 -7.60 4.66 -1.83
C GLU A 37 -6.20 5.00 -2.36
N ILE A 38 -5.47 5.86 -1.64
CA ILE A 38 -4.08 6.19 -1.94
C ILE A 38 -3.20 4.92 -1.86
N ALA A 39 -3.38 4.10 -0.82
CA ALA A 39 -2.66 2.84 -0.67
C ALA A 39 -3.01 1.83 -1.78
N LEU A 40 -4.26 1.78 -2.23
CA LEU A 40 -4.66 0.93 -3.35
C LEU A 40 -3.98 1.37 -4.65
N GLU A 41 -3.96 2.68 -4.91
CA GLU A 41 -3.33 3.24 -6.10
C GLU A 41 -1.81 3.03 -6.10
N GLU A 42 -1.14 3.20 -4.95
CA GLU A 42 0.27 2.86 -4.81
C GLU A 42 0.54 1.35 -5.01
N TYR A 43 -0.38 0.49 -4.57
CA TYR A 43 -0.28 -0.96 -4.76
C TYR A 43 -0.38 -1.33 -6.24
N ASP A 44 -1.34 -0.75 -6.95
CA ASP A 44 -1.58 -1.02 -8.36
C ASP A 44 -0.44 -0.49 -9.24
N GLN A 45 0.21 0.61 -8.85
CA GLN A 45 1.45 1.10 -9.48
C GLN A 45 2.71 0.33 -9.04
N GLY A 46 2.61 -0.57 -8.04
CA GLY A 46 3.73 -1.39 -7.57
C GLY A 46 4.81 -0.61 -6.82
N VAL A 47 4.50 0.57 -6.29
CA VAL A 47 5.46 1.47 -5.62
C VAL A 47 5.45 1.36 -4.10
N ILE A 48 4.61 0.49 -3.52
CA ILE A 48 4.53 0.33 -2.07
C ILE A 48 5.86 -0.19 -1.50
N PRO A 49 6.45 0.50 -0.50
CA PRO A 49 7.72 0.12 0.12
C PRO A 49 7.52 -0.96 1.21
N ILE A 50 6.76 -2.02 0.91
CA ILE A 50 6.47 -3.13 1.84
C ILE A 50 6.69 -4.45 1.10
N THR A 51 7.52 -5.31 1.68
CA THR A 51 7.77 -6.67 1.17
C THR A 51 7.30 -7.69 2.18
N VAL A 52 6.78 -8.83 1.71
CA VAL A 52 6.40 -9.94 2.58
C VAL A 52 7.58 -10.90 2.73
N LYS A 53 8.04 -11.09 3.96
CA LYS A 53 9.00 -12.14 4.29
C LYS A 53 8.26 -13.43 4.58
N ARG A 54 8.34 -14.39 3.65
CA ARG A 54 7.88 -15.77 3.87
C ARG A 54 8.94 -16.52 4.68
N LYS A 55 8.51 -17.28 5.68
CA LYS A 55 9.38 -18.20 6.43
C LYS A 55 9.37 -19.57 5.78
#